data_AF-A0A928A3N7-F1
#
_entry.id   AF-A0A928A3N7-F1
#
_cell.length_a   1.000
_cell.length_b   1.000
_cell.length_c   1.000
_cell.angle_alpha   90.00
_cell.angle_beta   90.00
_cell.angle_gamma   90.00
#
_symmetry.space_group_name_H-M   'P 1'
#
loop_
_entity.id
_entity.type
_entity.pdbx_description
1 polymer ?
#
loop_
_entity_poly.entity_id
_entity_poly.type
_entity_poly.pdbx_seq_one_letter_code
_entity_poly.pdbx_strand_id
1 'polypeptide(L)'
;MTNDIKQIHENLTKKLKYYIKCIINEYGDYMDPVKKDKLIDLNNYEQIIKIEDFGNINAFATENNIMMPLSAIDALNSFSKIPGYGINKKHKTYNKKTIVINDNTFISYIYHVFISGSTVEEYYEDLLLHETMHYCGSDGASAIKEGMNELLTRMIAQKYDLRTNSCGYPKEVKLVYELMKTLGYDAIANLAFIEIPEKEVLFLMDNFGVETAKLYVSICNETEKEFLVKYYQYLNSFDGVKGIFKKAQYYNKIDYSKVYNKIRQYQESEEYKRIRRKS
;
A
#
# COMPACT_ATOMS: atom_id res chain seq x y z
N MET A 1 7.85 -14.98 24.86
CA MET A 1 6.81 -14.05 24.37
C MET A 1 7.12 -12.59 24.71
N THR A 2 7.14 -12.14 25.98
CA THR A 2 7.38 -10.72 26.30
C THR A 2 8.76 -10.20 25.89
N ASN A 3 9.82 -11.01 26.08
CA ASN A 3 11.17 -10.68 25.63
C ASN A 3 11.30 -10.66 24.09
N ASP A 4 10.48 -11.45 23.39
CA ASP A 4 10.52 -11.53 21.92
C ASP A 4 9.86 -10.29 21.29
N ILE A 5 8.76 -9.79 21.87
CA ILE A 5 8.06 -8.60 21.36
C ILE A 5 8.89 -7.33 21.52
N LYS A 6 9.62 -7.19 22.64
CA LYS A 6 10.54 -6.07 22.81
C LYS A 6 11.63 -6.08 21.74
N GLN A 7 12.22 -7.23 21.47
CA GLN A 7 13.26 -7.36 20.44
C GLN A 7 12.73 -7.06 19.04
N ILE A 8 11.53 -7.57 18.72
CA ILE A 8 10.84 -7.28 17.46
C ILE A 8 10.61 -5.77 17.32
N HIS A 9 10.10 -5.12 18.37
CA HIS A 9 9.87 -3.68 18.39
C HIS A 9 11.16 -2.90 18.11
N GLU A 10 12.25 -3.19 18.82
CA GLU A 10 13.56 -2.55 18.60
C GLU A 10 14.07 -2.73 17.16
N ASN A 11 13.86 -3.91 16.56
CA ASN A 11 14.27 -4.19 15.18
C ASN A 11 13.42 -3.41 14.17
N LEU A 12 12.09 -3.37 14.37
CA LEU A 12 11.19 -2.58 13.54
C LEU A 12 11.52 -1.08 13.64
N THR A 13 11.84 -0.56 14.82
CA THR A 13 12.25 0.84 15.03
C THR A 13 13.52 1.20 14.23
N LYS A 14 14.51 0.31 14.21
CA LYS A 14 15.73 0.51 13.38
C LYS A 14 15.39 0.57 11.89
N LYS A 15 14.49 -0.29 11.42
CA LYS A 15 14.03 -0.32 10.02
C LYS A 15 13.21 0.92 9.66
N LEU A 16 12.28 1.32 10.53
CA LEU A 16 11.47 2.53 10.38
C LEU A 16 12.34 3.77 10.12
N LYS A 17 13.38 3.96 10.94
CA LYS A 17 14.32 5.08 10.77
C LYS A 17 14.94 5.10 9.36
N TYR A 18 15.34 3.93 8.86
CA TYR A 18 15.91 3.83 7.52
C TYR A 18 14.87 4.06 6.42
N TYR A 19 13.65 3.51 6.57
CA TYR A 19 12.56 3.68 5.62
C TYR A 19 12.12 5.14 5.49
N ILE A 20 11.94 5.86 6.61
CA ILE A 20 11.62 7.29 6.61
C ILE A 20 12.68 8.07 5.82
N LYS A 21 13.97 7.78 6.04
CA LYS A 21 15.05 8.44 5.29
C LYS A 21 14.95 8.18 3.78
N CYS A 22 14.72 6.94 3.36
CA CYS A 22 14.54 6.60 1.95
C CYS A 22 13.31 7.30 1.35
N ILE A 23 12.20 7.33 2.09
CA ILE A 23 10.95 7.98 1.65
C ILE A 23 11.12 9.49 1.50
N ILE A 24 11.75 10.18 2.46
CA ILE A 24 12.04 11.62 2.34
C ILE A 24 12.96 11.90 1.14
N ASN A 25 13.97 11.05 0.92
CA ASN A 25 14.89 11.24 -0.20
C ASN A 25 14.21 11.12 -1.57
N GLU A 26 13.21 10.23 -1.70
CA GLU A 26 12.51 10.01 -2.97
C GLU A 26 11.29 10.88 -3.17
N TYR A 27 10.56 11.16 -2.10
CA TYR A 27 9.23 11.76 -2.16
C TYR A 27 9.10 13.04 -1.36
N GLY A 28 10.17 13.50 -0.70
CA GLY A 28 10.13 14.68 0.17
C GLY A 28 9.71 15.97 -0.54
N ASP A 29 9.79 16.03 -1.87
CA ASP A 29 9.35 17.21 -2.63
C ASP A 29 7.85 17.21 -2.94
N TYR A 30 7.17 16.07 -2.76
CA TYR A 30 5.71 15.94 -2.89
C TYR A 30 4.99 15.98 -1.54
N MET A 31 5.73 15.85 -0.42
CA MET A 31 5.17 15.88 0.93
C MET A 31 4.72 17.28 1.34
N ASP A 32 3.74 17.34 2.25
CA ASP A 32 3.46 18.57 2.99
C ASP A 32 4.75 19.07 3.69
N PRO A 33 5.15 20.35 3.52
CA PRO A 33 6.39 20.87 4.09
C PRO A 33 6.48 20.73 5.62
N VAL A 34 5.37 20.94 6.33
CA VAL A 34 5.33 20.80 7.79
C VAL A 34 5.55 19.35 8.20
N LYS A 35 4.94 18.40 7.45
CA LYS A 35 5.19 16.97 7.66
C LYS A 35 6.64 16.60 7.39
N LYS A 36 7.22 17.07 6.28
CA LYS A 36 8.64 16.83 5.92
C LYS A 36 9.58 17.32 7.03
N ASP A 37 9.40 18.55 7.49
CA ASP A 37 10.24 19.14 8.54
C ASP A 37 10.14 18.35 9.85
N LYS A 38 8.92 17.97 10.27
CA LYS A 38 8.71 17.11 11.44
C LYS A 38 9.45 15.77 11.33
N LEU A 39 9.48 15.16 10.14
CA LEU A 39 10.15 13.88 9.92
C LEU A 39 11.67 14.02 9.91
N ILE A 40 12.21 15.16 9.44
CA ILE A 40 13.65 15.47 9.47
C ILE A 40 14.13 15.66 10.91
N ASP A 41 13.35 16.34 11.74
CA ASP A 41 13.69 16.63 13.15
C ASP A 41 13.36 15.48 14.11
N LEU A 42 12.84 14.36 13.59
CA LEU A 42 12.40 13.23 14.38
C LEU A 42 13.58 12.51 15.07
N ASN A 43 13.58 12.54 16.41
CA ASN A 43 14.62 11.91 17.21
C ASN A 43 14.14 10.69 18.02
N ASN A 44 12.83 10.49 18.18
CA ASN A 44 12.26 9.45 19.03
C ASN A 44 11.42 8.43 18.24
N TYR A 45 12.10 7.53 17.52
CA TYR A 45 11.45 6.53 16.68
C TYR A 45 10.78 5.40 17.49
N GLU A 46 11.17 5.19 18.74
CA GLU A 46 10.64 4.10 19.59
C GLU A 46 9.15 4.31 19.90
N GLN A 47 8.68 5.55 19.94
CA GLN A 47 7.29 5.88 20.25
C GLN A 47 6.33 5.73 19.07
N ILE A 48 6.85 5.56 17.85
CA ILE A 48 6.03 5.53 16.63
C ILE A 48 5.38 4.16 16.45
N ILE A 49 6.13 3.08 16.65
CA ILE A 49 5.59 1.72 16.49
C ILE A 49 4.89 1.31 17.76
N LYS A 50 3.63 0.92 17.65
CA LYS A 50 2.84 0.31 18.72
C LYS A 50 2.42 -1.08 18.32
N ILE A 51 2.70 -2.07 19.17
CA ILE A 51 2.23 -3.44 18.97
C ILE A 51 1.10 -3.69 19.98
N GLU A 52 -0.13 -3.66 19.51
CA GLU A 52 -1.33 -3.68 20.35
C GLU A 52 -2.39 -4.62 19.78
N ASP A 53 -3.29 -5.11 20.64
CA ASP A 53 -4.45 -5.86 20.18
C ASP A 53 -5.63 -4.92 19.94
N PHE A 54 -6.02 -4.81 18.68
CA PHE A 54 -7.18 -4.08 18.22
C PHE A 54 -8.14 -4.97 17.40
N GLY A 55 -8.07 -6.28 17.63
CA GLY A 55 -9.05 -7.25 17.10
C GLY A 55 -8.94 -7.56 15.61
N ASN A 56 -7.92 -7.05 14.91
CA ASN A 56 -7.68 -7.36 13.50
C ASN A 56 -6.19 -7.59 13.24
N ILE A 57 -5.87 -8.26 12.12
CA ILE A 57 -4.51 -8.61 11.72
C ILE A 57 -3.89 -7.62 10.75
N ASN A 58 -4.51 -6.48 10.45
CA ASN A 58 -3.93 -5.50 9.53
C ASN A 58 -3.10 -4.51 10.35
N ALA A 59 -1.99 -4.04 9.79
CA ALA A 59 -1.36 -2.84 10.31
C ALA A 59 -2.12 -1.61 9.79
N PHE A 60 -1.92 -0.47 10.44
CA PHE A 60 -2.39 0.82 9.94
C PHE A 60 -1.52 1.95 10.50
N ALA A 61 -1.39 3.04 9.75
CA ALA A 61 -0.79 4.27 10.23
C ALA A 61 -1.84 5.29 10.70
N THR A 62 -1.44 6.10 11.66
CA THR A 62 -2.12 7.32 12.12
C THR A 62 -1.14 8.48 11.97
N GLU A 63 -1.59 9.71 12.25
CA GLU A 63 -0.69 10.88 12.23
C GLU A 63 0.55 10.68 13.12
N ASN A 64 0.41 9.94 14.23
CA ASN A 64 1.41 9.84 15.28
C ASN A 64 2.07 8.45 15.40
N ASN A 65 1.39 7.38 14.96
CA ASN A 65 1.85 6.01 15.23
C ASN A 65 1.63 5.08 14.02
N ILE A 66 2.45 4.05 13.93
CA ILE A 66 2.22 2.86 13.11
C ILE A 66 1.79 1.73 14.04
N MET A 67 0.57 1.25 13.85
CA MET A 67 -0.07 0.25 14.69
C MET A 67 0.15 -1.14 14.07
N MET A 68 0.87 -1.99 14.78
CA MET A 68 1.12 -3.38 14.42
C MET A 68 0.20 -4.30 15.23
N PRO A 69 -0.44 -5.31 14.59
CA PRO A 69 -1.48 -6.11 15.22
C PRO A 69 -0.89 -7.21 16.10
N LEU A 70 -1.11 -7.16 17.42
CA LEU A 70 -0.72 -8.24 18.34
C LEU A 70 -1.44 -9.55 18.00
N SER A 71 -2.68 -9.46 17.50
CA SER A 71 -3.50 -10.62 17.07
C SER A 71 -2.86 -11.47 15.95
N ALA A 72 -1.88 -10.92 15.21
CA ALA A 72 -1.14 -11.66 14.20
C ALA A 72 -0.32 -12.82 14.79
N ILE A 73 0.09 -12.71 16.06
CA ILE A 73 0.83 -13.77 16.76
C ILE A 73 -0.02 -15.04 16.84
N ASP A 74 -1.28 -14.91 17.24
CA ASP A 74 -2.20 -16.05 17.37
C ASP A 74 -2.56 -16.67 16.01
N ALA A 75 -2.69 -15.83 14.98
CA ALA A 75 -2.91 -16.31 13.62
C ALA A 75 -1.70 -17.13 13.10
N LEU A 76 -0.47 -16.63 13.28
CA LEU A 76 0.75 -17.33 12.87
C LEU A 76 0.99 -18.60 13.70
N ASN A 77 0.72 -18.57 15.00
CA ASN A 77 0.75 -19.76 15.86
C ASN A 77 -0.27 -20.82 15.45
N SER A 78 -1.39 -20.40 14.85
CA SER A 78 -2.38 -21.33 14.30
C SER A 78 -1.89 -21.95 12.99
N PHE A 79 -1.25 -21.16 12.12
CA PHE A 79 -0.64 -21.65 10.89
C PHE A 79 0.54 -22.60 11.15
N SER A 80 1.37 -22.33 12.16
CA SER A 80 2.55 -23.15 12.47
C SER A 80 2.24 -24.60 12.85
N LYS A 81 1.00 -24.88 13.25
CA LYS A 81 0.53 -26.23 13.61
C LYS A 81 0.11 -27.07 12.40
N ILE A 82 0.02 -26.48 11.22
CA ILE A 82 -0.44 -27.16 10.00
C ILE A 82 0.78 -27.79 9.29
N PRO A 83 0.73 -29.09 8.91
CA PRO A 83 1.82 -29.74 8.18
C PRO A 83 2.20 -29.01 6.89
N GLY A 84 3.50 -28.82 6.66
CA GLY A 84 4.02 -28.08 5.51
C GLY A 84 4.26 -26.59 5.76
N TYR A 85 3.90 -26.07 6.93
CA TYR A 85 4.31 -24.72 7.34
C TYR A 85 5.83 -24.59 7.35
N GLY A 86 6.38 -23.58 6.67
CA GLY A 86 7.82 -23.33 6.62
C GLY A 86 8.61 -24.30 5.75
N ILE A 87 7.96 -25.05 4.85
CA ILE A 87 8.63 -26.01 3.96
C ILE A 87 9.68 -25.38 3.04
N ASN A 88 9.59 -24.08 2.76
CA ASN A 88 10.60 -23.34 2.00
C ASN A 88 10.79 -21.90 2.51
N LYS A 89 11.72 -21.75 3.47
CA LYS A 89 12.14 -20.45 4.04
C LYS A 89 12.63 -19.41 3.02
N LYS A 90 13.06 -19.83 1.82
CA LYS A 90 13.55 -18.92 0.76
C LYS A 90 12.46 -18.53 -0.25
N HIS A 91 11.21 -18.96 -0.02
CA HIS A 91 10.10 -18.63 -0.91
C HIS A 91 9.91 -17.11 -1.01
N LYS A 92 9.73 -16.60 -2.23
CA LYS A 92 9.48 -15.18 -2.52
C LYS A 92 8.25 -15.05 -3.41
N THR A 93 7.45 -14.01 -3.20
CA THR A 93 6.29 -13.66 -4.04
C THR A 93 6.66 -12.85 -5.27
N TYR A 94 7.90 -12.35 -5.35
CA TYR A 94 8.38 -11.51 -6.44
C TYR A 94 9.89 -11.66 -6.66
N ASN A 95 10.36 -11.08 -7.76
CA ASN A 95 11.76 -10.84 -8.06
C ASN A 95 11.97 -9.38 -8.47
N LYS A 96 13.20 -8.99 -8.81
CA LYS A 96 13.53 -7.60 -9.19
C LYS A 96 12.67 -7.05 -10.34
N LYS A 97 12.18 -7.90 -11.25
CA LYS A 97 11.34 -7.48 -12.38
C LYS A 97 9.85 -7.38 -12.01
N THR A 98 9.40 -8.06 -10.96
CA THR A 98 7.97 -8.19 -10.61
C THR A 98 7.61 -7.56 -9.26
N ILE A 99 8.58 -6.94 -8.56
CA ILE A 99 8.36 -6.29 -7.27
C ILE A 99 7.34 -5.14 -7.35
N VAL A 100 7.31 -4.40 -8.47
CA VAL A 100 6.36 -3.30 -8.70
C VAL A 100 5.04 -3.83 -9.26
N ILE A 101 5.08 -4.44 -10.44
CA ILE A 101 3.90 -4.97 -11.14
C ILE A 101 3.95 -6.50 -11.18
N ASN A 102 2.90 -7.13 -10.66
CA ASN A 102 2.73 -8.58 -10.64
C ASN A 102 1.25 -8.96 -10.57
N ASP A 103 0.97 -10.25 -10.74
CA ASP A 103 -0.37 -10.85 -10.63
C ASP A 103 -0.63 -11.47 -9.24
N ASN A 104 0.09 -11.03 -8.20
CA ASN A 104 -0.15 -11.53 -6.85
C ASN A 104 -1.55 -11.15 -6.37
N THR A 105 -2.00 -11.85 -5.34
CA THR A 105 -3.26 -11.62 -4.64
C THR A 105 -3.04 -11.74 -3.13
N PHE A 106 -4.05 -11.39 -2.33
CA PHE A 106 -4.01 -11.70 -0.89
C PHE A 106 -3.91 -13.22 -0.64
N ILE A 107 -4.45 -14.07 -1.52
CA ILE A 107 -4.23 -15.52 -1.45
C ILE A 107 -2.75 -15.86 -1.67
N SER A 108 -2.09 -15.22 -2.64
CA SER A 108 -0.64 -15.39 -2.87
C SER A 108 0.18 -15.04 -1.63
N TYR A 109 -0.21 -13.98 -0.90
CA TYR A 109 0.45 -13.60 0.35
C TYR A 109 0.22 -14.63 1.46
N ILE A 110 -1.02 -15.11 1.64
CA ILE A 110 -1.32 -16.15 2.64
C ILE A 110 -0.50 -17.41 2.37
N TYR A 111 -0.41 -17.84 1.11
CA TYR A 111 0.46 -18.96 0.72
C TYR A 111 1.93 -18.67 0.97
N HIS A 112 2.40 -17.44 0.71
CA HIS A 112 3.77 -17.07 1.01
C HIS A 112 4.09 -17.16 2.49
N VAL A 113 3.24 -16.61 3.36
CA VAL A 113 3.39 -16.69 4.82
C VAL A 113 3.44 -18.15 5.27
N PHE A 114 2.57 -19.00 4.72
CA PHE A 114 2.55 -20.43 5.03
C PHE A 114 3.81 -21.17 4.57
N ILE A 115 4.20 -21.03 3.29
CA ILE A 115 5.31 -21.77 2.69
C ILE A 115 6.66 -21.34 3.27
N SER A 116 6.86 -20.03 3.45
CA SER A 116 8.07 -19.49 4.10
C SER A 116 8.08 -19.75 5.61
N GLY A 117 6.90 -19.97 6.19
CA GLY A 117 6.72 -20.11 7.62
C GLY A 117 7.11 -18.83 8.35
N SER A 118 6.60 -17.68 7.89
CA SER A 118 6.99 -16.36 8.39
C SER A 118 6.93 -16.29 9.92
N THR A 119 7.93 -15.68 10.51
CA THR A 119 7.89 -15.26 11.91
C THR A 119 6.99 -14.02 12.06
N VAL A 120 6.64 -13.69 13.31
CA VAL A 120 5.91 -12.45 13.63
C VAL A 120 6.70 -11.22 13.16
N GLU A 121 8.03 -11.24 13.34
CA GLU A 121 8.90 -10.16 12.87
C GLU A 121 8.84 -10.01 11.35
N GLU A 122 9.03 -11.10 10.60
CA GLU A 122 8.95 -11.09 9.12
C GLU A 122 7.59 -10.62 8.62
N TYR A 123 6.52 -11.00 9.31
CA TYR A 123 5.17 -10.54 9.01
C TYR A 123 5.02 -9.03 9.22
N TYR A 124 5.50 -8.47 10.34
CA TYR A 124 5.48 -7.02 10.56
C TYR A 124 6.39 -6.28 9.59
N GLU A 125 7.56 -6.83 9.25
CA GLU A 125 8.44 -6.25 8.24
C GLU A 125 7.80 -6.19 6.85
N ASP A 126 6.98 -7.19 6.49
CA ASP A 126 6.22 -7.20 5.24
C ASP A 126 5.18 -6.08 5.15
N LEU A 127 4.70 -5.56 6.30
CA LEU A 127 3.73 -4.47 6.39
C LEU A 127 4.40 -3.10 6.61
N LEU A 128 5.54 -3.07 7.30
CA LEU A 128 6.13 -1.85 7.84
C LEU A 128 6.40 -0.78 6.78
N LEU A 129 6.92 -1.15 5.60
CA LEU A 129 7.26 -0.15 4.58
C LEU A 129 6.01 0.58 4.04
N HIS A 130 4.93 -0.17 3.81
CA HIS A 130 3.65 0.37 3.36
C HIS A 130 3.07 1.35 4.39
N GLU A 131 3.05 0.96 5.66
CA GLU A 131 2.56 1.84 6.73
C GLU A 131 3.49 3.02 7.00
N THR A 132 4.80 2.85 6.77
CA THR A 132 5.74 3.97 6.88
C THR A 132 5.46 5.01 5.79
N MET A 133 5.05 4.59 4.59
CA MET A 133 4.65 5.51 3.53
C MET A 133 3.43 6.35 3.94
N HIS A 134 2.41 5.71 4.53
CA HIS A 134 1.27 6.43 5.12
C HIS A 134 1.69 7.37 6.24
N TYR A 135 2.53 6.88 7.16
CA TYR A 135 3.07 7.71 8.24
C TYR A 135 3.83 8.94 7.70
N CYS A 136 4.44 8.85 6.52
CA CYS A 136 5.14 9.96 5.87
C CYS A 136 4.22 10.93 5.11
N GLY A 137 2.89 10.70 5.09
CA GLY A 137 1.91 11.59 4.47
C GLY A 137 1.37 11.14 3.12
N SER A 138 1.69 9.93 2.65
CA SER A 138 0.97 9.35 1.52
C SER A 138 -0.42 8.93 2.00
N ASP A 139 -1.46 9.31 1.28
CA ASP A 139 -2.84 9.04 1.70
C ASP A 139 -3.29 7.61 1.34
N GLY A 140 -4.25 7.10 2.11
CA GLY A 140 -4.85 5.77 2.01
C GLY A 140 -6.38 5.78 2.14
N ALA A 141 -7.02 6.95 2.07
CA ALA A 141 -8.45 7.11 2.34
C ALA A 141 -9.38 6.47 1.29
N SER A 142 -8.87 6.06 0.13
CA SER A 142 -9.64 5.37 -0.92
C SER A 142 -8.84 4.27 -1.60
N ALA A 143 -9.51 3.39 -2.34
CA ALA A 143 -8.86 2.29 -3.05
C ALA A 143 -7.75 2.76 -4.03
N ILE A 144 -7.95 3.89 -4.72
CA ILE A 144 -6.94 4.45 -5.62
C ILE A 144 -5.73 4.97 -4.85
N LYS A 145 -5.97 5.60 -3.68
CA LYS A 145 -4.91 6.16 -2.83
C LYS A 145 -4.07 5.06 -2.21
N GLU A 146 -4.70 3.98 -1.76
CA GLU A 146 -4.02 2.73 -1.37
C GLU A 146 -3.18 2.15 -2.52
N GLY A 147 -3.72 2.16 -3.75
CA GLY A 147 -2.98 1.77 -4.93
C GLY A 147 -1.76 2.66 -5.23
N MET A 148 -1.87 3.97 -5.00
CA MET A 148 -0.77 4.93 -5.16
C MET A 148 0.30 4.73 -4.09
N ASN A 149 -0.11 4.68 -2.82
CA ASN A 149 0.75 4.40 -1.68
C ASN A 149 1.57 3.12 -1.90
N GLU A 150 0.89 2.05 -2.29
CA GLU A 150 1.53 0.75 -2.53
C GLU A 150 2.41 0.74 -3.79
N LEU A 151 2.02 1.44 -4.87
CA LEU A 151 2.87 1.57 -6.07
C LEU A 151 4.21 2.23 -5.71
N LEU A 152 4.15 3.38 -5.02
CA LEU A 152 5.34 4.12 -4.59
C LEU A 152 6.17 3.30 -3.59
N THR A 153 5.52 2.61 -2.64
CA THR A 153 6.14 1.66 -1.70
C THR A 153 6.97 0.61 -2.42
N ARG A 154 6.43 -0.01 -3.47
CA ARG A 154 7.16 -1.02 -4.25
C ARG A 154 8.31 -0.45 -5.07
N MET A 155 8.15 0.76 -5.60
CA MET A 155 9.21 1.44 -6.35
C MET A 155 10.42 1.74 -5.46
N ILE A 156 10.20 2.24 -4.23
CA ILE A 156 11.30 2.44 -3.29
C ILE A 156 11.89 1.12 -2.79
N ALA A 157 11.05 0.10 -2.57
CA ALA A 157 11.53 -1.22 -2.22
C ALA A 157 12.46 -1.78 -3.30
N GLN A 158 12.13 -1.57 -4.58
CA GLN A 158 12.98 -1.95 -5.70
C GLN A 158 14.29 -1.16 -5.73
N LYS A 159 14.22 0.16 -5.54
CA LYS A 159 15.38 1.06 -5.64
C LYS A 159 16.41 0.82 -4.54
N TYR A 160 15.94 0.58 -3.32
CA TYR A 160 16.77 0.45 -2.12
C TYR A 160 16.93 -0.99 -1.63
N ASP A 161 16.43 -1.98 -2.36
CA ASP A 161 16.41 -3.40 -1.97
C ASP A 161 15.76 -3.63 -0.59
N LEU A 162 14.65 -2.91 -0.33
CA LEU A 162 13.91 -3.02 0.92
C LEU A 162 12.95 -4.21 0.89
N ARG A 163 12.64 -4.73 2.07
CA ARG A 163 11.64 -5.79 2.23
C ARG A 163 10.23 -5.23 2.03
N THR A 164 9.44 -5.94 1.24
CA THR A 164 7.99 -5.80 1.09
C THR A 164 7.41 -7.18 0.75
N ASN A 165 6.10 -7.32 0.69
CA ASN A 165 5.43 -8.52 0.20
C ASN A 165 5.00 -8.44 -1.27
N SER A 166 4.90 -7.24 -1.85
CA SER A 166 4.38 -6.96 -3.21
C SER A 166 3.02 -7.64 -3.51
N CYS A 167 2.19 -7.81 -2.49
CA CYS A 167 0.87 -8.43 -2.54
C CYS A 167 -0.23 -7.51 -1.97
N GLY A 168 0.10 -6.33 -1.42
CA GLY A 168 -0.85 -5.30 -1.04
C GLY A 168 -1.56 -4.72 -2.27
N TYR A 169 -2.88 -4.55 -2.25
CA TYR A 169 -3.65 -3.85 -3.30
C TYR A 169 -3.20 -4.05 -4.78
N PRO A 170 -2.93 -5.29 -5.25
CA PRO A 170 -2.28 -5.52 -6.55
C PRO A 170 -3.16 -5.10 -7.74
N LYS A 171 -4.49 -5.09 -7.58
CA LYS A 171 -5.42 -4.61 -8.61
C LYS A 171 -5.37 -3.09 -8.74
N GLU A 172 -5.31 -2.39 -7.61
CA GLU A 172 -5.22 -0.94 -7.53
C GLU A 172 -3.84 -0.47 -8.01
N VAL A 173 -2.75 -1.14 -7.62
CA VAL A 173 -1.39 -0.84 -8.12
C VAL A 173 -1.29 -0.88 -9.64
N LYS A 174 -1.86 -1.91 -10.29
CA LYS A 174 -1.88 -1.98 -11.76
C LYS A 174 -2.66 -0.85 -12.39
N LEU A 175 -3.80 -0.50 -11.79
CA LEU A 175 -4.64 0.59 -12.27
C LEU A 175 -3.91 1.93 -12.16
N VAL A 176 -3.29 2.20 -11.02
CA VAL A 176 -2.47 3.40 -10.81
C VAL A 176 -1.25 3.40 -11.72
N TYR A 177 -0.64 2.26 -12.01
CA TYR A 177 0.45 2.16 -12.97
C TYR A 177 0.03 2.55 -14.40
N GLU A 178 -1.17 2.17 -14.83
CA GLU A 178 -1.72 2.64 -16.12
C GLU A 178 -2.02 4.15 -16.10
N LEU A 179 -2.47 4.70 -14.97
CA LEU A 179 -2.59 6.14 -14.78
C LEU A 179 -1.24 6.84 -14.82
N MET A 180 -0.21 6.27 -14.21
CA MET A 180 1.16 6.80 -14.25
C MET A 180 1.70 6.86 -15.67
N LYS A 181 1.44 5.85 -16.50
CA LYS A 181 1.78 5.90 -17.94
C LYS A 181 1.04 6.99 -18.69
N THR A 182 -0.13 7.40 -18.20
CA THR A 182 -0.97 8.43 -18.82
C THR A 182 -0.56 9.83 -18.39
N LEU A 183 -0.40 10.05 -17.08
CA LEU A 183 -0.19 11.37 -16.46
C LEU A 183 1.28 11.67 -16.15
N GLY A 184 2.13 10.66 -16.11
CA GLY A 184 3.52 10.76 -15.66
C GLY A 184 3.69 10.41 -14.19
N TYR A 185 4.95 10.11 -13.81
CA TYR A 185 5.33 9.78 -12.44
C TYR A 185 5.05 10.93 -11.47
N ASP A 186 5.45 12.15 -11.80
CA ASP A 186 5.29 13.32 -10.92
C ASP A 186 3.82 13.59 -10.58
N ALA A 187 2.91 13.36 -11.52
CA ALA A 187 1.48 13.50 -11.27
C ALA A 187 1.00 12.51 -10.21
N ILE A 188 1.40 11.24 -10.31
CA ILE A 188 1.02 10.20 -9.35
C ILE A 188 1.67 10.44 -8.00
N ALA A 189 2.93 10.85 -7.97
CA ALA A 189 3.62 11.19 -6.73
C ALA A 189 2.94 12.38 -6.03
N ASN A 190 2.61 13.46 -6.75
CA ASN A 190 1.83 14.57 -6.18
C ASN A 190 0.47 14.10 -5.65
N LEU A 191 -0.29 13.36 -6.47
CA LEU A 191 -1.60 12.87 -6.06
C LEU A 191 -1.52 11.99 -4.81
N ALA A 192 -0.50 11.14 -4.66
CA ALA A 192 -0.35 10.27 -3.50
C ALA A 192 -0.26 11.05 -2.18
N PHE A 193 0.34 12.25 -2.18
CA PHE A 193 0.58 13.08 -0.99
C PHE A 193 -0.41 14.24 -0.81
N ILE A 194 -1.37 14.42 -1.72
CA ILE A 194 -2.48 15.36 -1.51
C ILE A 194 -3.57 14.63 -0.72
N GLU A 195 -3.83 15.02 0.53
CA GLU A 195 -4.84 14.37 1.37
C GLU A 195 -6.27 14.93 1.16
N ILE A 196 -6.40 16.08 0.48
CA ILE A 196 -7.69 16.79 0.32
C ILE A 196 -8.22 16.55 -1.11
N PRO A 197 -9.35 15.84 -1.29
CA PRO A 197 -9.88 15.50 -2.62
C PRO A 197 -10.07 16.71 -3.55
N GLU A 198 -10.52 17.84 -3.03
CA GLU A 198 -10.70 19.05 -3.83
C GLU A 198 -9.36 19.57 -4.38
N LYS A 199 -8.28 19.44 -3.60
CA LYS A 199 -6.93 19.83 -4.04
C LYS A 199 -6.39 18.88 -5.11
N GLU A 200 -6.75 17.60 -5.08
CA GLU A 200 -6.39 16.64 -6.15
C GLU A 200 -7.01 17.05 -7.48
N VAL A 201 -8.30 17.41 -7.46
CA VAL A 201 -9.04 17.85 -8.64
C VAL A 201 -8.46 19.16 -9.18
N LEU A 202 -8.18 20.14 -8.31
CA LEU A 202 -7.55 21.40 -8.71
C LEU A 202 -6.17 21.18 -9.32
N PHE A 203 -5.32 20.37 -8.68
CA PHE A 203 -4.01 20.00 -9.21
C PHE A 203 -4.11 19.44 -10.63
N LEU A 204 -5.05 18.52 -10.87
CA LEU A 204 -5.26 17.93 -12.19
C LEU A 204 -5.81 18.93 -13.20
N MET A 205 -6.73 19.80 -12.80
CA MET A 205 -7.27 20.84 -13.68
C MET A 205 -6.17 21.81 -14.13
N ASP A 206 -5.32 22.25 -13.20
CA ASP A 206 -4.27 23.24 -13.44
C ASP A 206 -3.14 22.69 -14.31
N ASN A 207 -2.78 21.41 -14.12
CA ASN A 207 -1.63 20.81 -14.82
C ASN A 207 -2.01 20.02 -16.08
N PHE A 208 -3.21 19.44 -16.12
CA PHE A 208 -3.63 18.50 -17.17
C PHE A 208 -5.01 18.82 -17.76
N GLY A 209 -5.69 19.86 -17.31
CA GLY A 209 -6.98 20.28 -17.84
C GLY A 209 -8.19 19.56 -17.27
N VAL A 210 -9.36 20.14 -17.55
CA VAL A 210 -10.67 19.74 -16.99
C VAL A 210 -11.03 18.28 -17.27
N GLU A 211 -10.78 17.79 -18.49
CA GLU A 211 -11.17 16.43 -18.86
C GLU A 211 -10.34 15.37 -18.13
N THR A 212 -9.08 15.67 -17.83
CA THR A 212 -8.22 14.80 -17.02
C THR A 212 -8.72 14.71 -15.58
N ALA A 213 -9.10 15.86 -14.99
CA ALA A 213 -9.68 15.90 -13.67
C ALA A 213 -11.01 15.14 -13.60
N LYS A 214 -11.89 15.30 -14.61
CA LYS A 214 -13.14 14.53 -14.73
C LYS A 214 -12.89 13.02 -14.85
N LEU A 215 -11.90 12.60 -15.65
CA LEU A 215 -11.51 11.19 -15.73
C LEU A 215 -11.12 10.68 -14.35
N TYR A 216 -10.21 11.37 -13.66
CA TYR A 216 -9.73 10.97 -12.35
C TYR A 216 -10.86 10.83 -11.33
N VAL A 217 -11.75 11.82 -11.21
CA VAL A 217 -12.93 11.74 -10.34
C VAL A 217 -13.81 10.54 -10.72
N SER A 218 -14.02 10.30 -12.01
CA SER A 218 -14.77 9.12 -12.45
C SER A 218 -14.07 7.82 -12.08
N ILE A 219 -12.74 7.77 -12.10
CA ILE A 219 -11.98 6.59 -11.71
C ILE A 219 -12.16 6.34 -10.21
N CYS A 220 -11.91 7.35 -9.37
CA CYS A 220 -12.05 7.24 -7.92
C CYS A 220 -13.45 6.74 -7.52
N ASN A 221 -14.50 7.32 -8.11
CA ASN A 221 -15.89 6.92 -7.82
C ASN A 221 -16.18 5.46 -8.20
N GLU A 222 -15.74 5.00 -9.36
CA GLU A 222 -16.01 3.65 -9.84
C GLU A 222 -15.18 2.60 -9.09
N THR A 223 -13.91 2.91 -8.79
CA THR A 223 -13.07 2.03 -7.97
C THR A 223 -13.59 1.90 -6.57
N GLU A 224 -13.98 3.00 -5.95
CA GLU A 224 -14.48 3.01 -4.57
C GLU A 224 -15.82 2.28 -4.48
N LYS A 225 -16.71 2.45 -5.46
CA LYS A 225 -17.96 1.70 -5.52
C LYS A 225 -17.73 0.20 -5.58
N GLU A 226 -16.84 -0.28 -6.46
CA GLU A 226 -16.52 -1.71 -6.54
C GLU A 226 -15.86 -2.21 -5.25
N PHE A 227 -14.93 -1.44 -4.67
CA PHE A 227 -14.26 -1.79 -3.42
C PHE A 227 -15.25 -1.88 -2.25
N LEU A 228 -16.13 -0.89 -2.12
CA LEU A 228 -17.16 -0.84 -1.08
C LEU A 228 -18.11 -2.03 -1.16
N VAL A 229 -18.67 -2.29 -2.35
CA VAL A 229 -19.67 -3.33 -2.58
C VAL A 229 -19.07 -4.72 -2.51
N LYS A 230 -17.84 -4.94 -2.96
CA LYS A 230 -17.26 -6.29 -2.99
C LYS A 230 -16.45 -6.62 -1.75
N TYR A 231 -15.95 -5.63 -1.03
CA TYR A 231 -14.99 -5.84 0.04
C TYR A 231 -15.35 -5.11 1.34
N TYR A 232 -15.46 -3.77 1.36
CA TYR A 232 -15.55 -3.05 2.64
C TYR A 232 -16.82 -3.33 3.45
N GLN A 233 -17.97 -3.53 2.82
CA GLN A 233 -19.20 -3.84 3.55
C GLN A 233 -19.13 -5.16 4.36
N TYR A 234 -18.10 -5.99 4.11
CA TYR A 234 -17.88 -7.26 4.80
C TYR A 234 -16.73 -7.23 5.80
N LEU A 235 -16.10 -6.07 6.07
CA LEU A 235 -14.93 -5.97 6.96
C LEU A 235 -15.17 -6.60 8.34
N ASN A 236 -16.33 -6.33 8.94
CA ASN A 236 -16.71 -6.84 10.26
C ASN A 236 -17.00 -8.36 10.27
N SER A 237 -16.84 -9.05 9.13
CA SER A 237 -16.99 -10.51 9.02
C SER A 237 -15.66 -11.25 8.89
N PHE A 238 -14.54 -10.52 8.90
CA PHE A 238 -13.20 -11.03 8.66
C PHE A 238 -12.45 -11.37 9.96
N ASP A 239 -13.09 -12.16 10.83
CA ASP A 239 -12.52 -12.50 12.14
C ASP A 239 -11.72 -13.81 12.12
N GLY A 240 -10.59 -13.78 12.84
CA GLY A 240 -9.70 -14.92 13.04
C GLY A 240 -9.13 -15.52 11.74
N VAL A 241 -8.60 -16.73 11.84
CA VAL A 241 -7.93 -17.42 10.70
C VAL A 241 -8.87 -17.60 9.50
N LYS A 242 -10.16 -17.90 9.72
CA LYS A 242 -11.16 -18.00 8.63
C LYS A 242 -11.40 -16.63 7.98
N GLY A 243 -11.35 -15.55 8.75
CA GLY A 243 -11.45 -14.18 8.29
C GLY A 243 -10.38 -13.81 7.27
N ILE A 244 -9.15 -14.29 7.47
CA ILE A 244 -8.02 -14.08 6.53
C ILE A 244 -8.36 -14.58 5.12
N PHE A 245 -8.87 -15.81 5.02
CA PHE A 245 -9.26 -16.39 3.73
C PHE A 245 -10.50 -15.72 3.14
N LYS A 246 -11.49 -15.37 3.98
CA LYS A 246 -12.68 -14.61 3.53
C LYS A 246 -12.26 -13.26 2.94
N LYS A 247 -11.42 -12.49 3.64
CA LYS A 247 -10.87 -11.22 3.16
C LYS A 247 -10.28 -11.37 1.76
N ALA A 248 -9.44 -12.38 1.56
CA ALA A 248 -8.83 -12.65 0.27
C ALA A 248 -9.85 -13.08 -0.81
N GLN A 249 -10.85 -13.88 -0.47
CA GLN A 249 -11.93 -14.27 -1.37
C GLN A 249 -12.80 -13.08 -1.81
N TYR A 250 -13.18 -12.20 -0.88
CA TYR A 250 -13.99 -11.01 -1.20
C TYR A 250 -13.19 -10.00 -2.03
N TYR A 251 -11.92 -9.76 -1.69
CA TYR A 251 -11.04 -8.91 -2.51
C TYR A 251 -10.90 -9.44 -3.94
N ASN A 252 -10.84 -10.78 -4.11
CA ASN A 252 -10.76 -11.38 -5.44
C ASN A 252 -11.98 -11.07 -6.33
N LYS A 253 -13.14 -10.74 -5.76
CA LYS A 253 -14.37 -10.40 -6.50
C LYS A 253 -14.37 -8.98 -7.10
N ILE A 254 -13.47 -8.10 -6.69
CA ILE A 254 -13.35 -6.74 -7.24
C ILE A 254 -12.99 -6.82 -8.72
N ASP A 255 -13.71 -6.10 -9.58
CA ASP A 255 -13.41 -6.00 -11.00
C ASP A 255 -13.34 -4.53 -11.46
N TYR A 256 -12.16 -4.12 -11.90
CA TYR A 256 -11.90 -2.77 -12.43
C TYR A 256 -11.91 -2.69 -13.95
N SER A 257 -12.42 -3.71 -14.66
CA SER A 257 -12.53 -3.73 -16.12
C SER A 257 -13.16 -2.46 -16.71
N LYS A 258 -14.22 -1.95 -16.08
CA LYS A 258 -14.88 -0.68 -16.46
C LYS A 258 -13.95 0.53 -16.36
N VAL A 259 -13.11 0.57 -15.34
CA VAL A 259 -12.17 1.66 -15.11
C VAL A 259 -11.05 1.64 -16.15
N TYR A 260 -10.50 0.46 -16.46
CA TYR A 260 -9.54 0.31 -17.56
C TYR A 260 -10.10 0.75 -18.91
N ASN A 261 -11.39 0.48 -19.19
CA ASN A 261 -12.04 0.98 -20.40
C ASN A 261 -12.07 2.51 -20.47
N LYS A 262 -12.38 3.20 -19.36
CA LYS A 262 -12.38 4.67 -19.30
C LYS A 262 -10.99 5.26 -19.55
N ILE A 263 -9.95 4.66 -18.94
CA ILE A 263 -8.56 5.08 -19.17
C ILE A 263 -8.20 4.94 -20.65
N ARG A 264 -8.50 3.79 -21.27
CA ARG A 264 -8.22 3.56 -22.71
C ARG A 264 -8.95 4.56 -23.60
N GLN A 265 -10.24 4.80 -23.36
CA GLN A 265 -11.01 5.78 -24.11
C GLN A 265 -10.42 7.20 -24.00
N TYR A 266 -9.96 7.58 -22.81
CA TYR A 266 -9.27 8.86 -22.63
C TYR A 266 -7.92 8.91 -23.37
N GLN A 267 -7.14 7.84 -23.34
CA GLN A 267 -5.87 7.75 -24.08
C GLN A 267 -6.05 7.85 -25.61
N GLU A 268 -7.24 7.59 -26.13
CA GLU A 268 -7.57 7.76 -27.55
C GLU A 268 -8.08 9.18 -27.89
N SER A 269 -8.41 9.98 -26.87
CA SER A 269 -8.99 11.32 -27.02
C SER A 269 -7.99 12.36 -27.55
N GLU A 270 -8.51 13.39 -28.22
CA GLU A 270 -7.69 14.52 -28.70
C GLU A 270 -7.05 15.31 -27.56
N GLU A 271 -7.69 15.36 -26.39
CA GLU A 271 -7.14 16.03 -25.22
C GLU A 271 -5.86 15.36 -24.71
N TYR A 272 -5.87 14.02 -24.62
CA TYR A 272 -4.67 13.28 -24.24
C TYR A 272 -3.53 13.48 -25.25
N LYS A 273 -3.84 13.44 -26.55
CA LYS A 273 -2.87 13.71 -27.62
C LYS A 273 -2.29 15.12 -27.52
N ARG A 274 -3.09 16.11 -27.11
CA ARG A 274 -2.66 17.50 -26.89
C ARG A 274 -1.65 17.61 -25.74
N ILE A 275 -1.91 16.94 -24.61
CA ILE A 275 -1.00 16.92 -23.46
C ILE A 275 0.33 16.26 -23.85
N ARG A 276 0.27 15.11 -24.51
CA ARG A 276 1.46 14.34 -24.97
C ARG A 276 2.36 15.07 -25.97
N ARG A 277 1.88 16.10 -26.65
CA ARG A 277 2.68 16.91 -27.59
C ARG A 277 3.44 18.05 -26.89
N LYS A 278 3.09 18.36 -25.65
CA LYS A 278 3.68 19.46 -24.87
C LYS A 278 4.74 18.99 -23.86
N SER A 279 4.73 17.70 -23.51
CA SER A 279 5.73 17.01 -22.70
C SER A 279 6.87 16.45 -23.53
#